data_AF-A0A3D2C1E0-F1
#
_entry.id   AF-A0A3D2C1E0-F1
#
_cell.length_a   1.000
_cell.length_b   1.000
_cell.length_c   1.000
_cell.angle_alpha   90.00
_cell.angle_beta   90.00
_cell.angle_gamma   90.00
#
_symmetry.space_group_name_H-M   'P 1'
#
loop_
_entity.id
_entity.type
_entity.pdbx_description
1 polymer ?
#
loop_
_entity_poly.entity_id
_entity_poly.type
_entity_poly.pdbx_seq_one_letter_code
_entity_poly.pdbx_strand_id
1 'polypeptide(L)'
;MENTILEMQFAIDTFYFLVMGALVMWMAAGFTMLEAGLVRSKNTTAILTKNIGLFAISCTMYMVYGYEVMYGGGVMLEGIEVIAKDATYAAPSDFFFQVVFVATAMSIVSGAVAERMKIFSFFIFAIVFTGIIYPMEGSWTWNGASVFGLYTLGDLGFSDFAGSGIVHMAGAAAAIAGVIVLGARKGKYNKDGSSNAIPGANLPLATLGTFILWLGWFGFNGGSVLAMASKESANAVAMVFLNTNAAAAGGVIAAIILVKLLWGKVDLSMALNGALAGLVAITAGPDTPTALEATLIGAVGGVIVVFSIS
;
A
#
# COMPACT_ATOMS: atom_id res chain seq x y z
N MET A 1 -21.97 -34.06 -6.41
CA MET A 1 -20.78 -33.66 -7.19
C MET A 1 -20.76 -32.15 -7.38
N GLU A 2 -21.83 -31.55 -7.92
CA GLU A 2 -21.95 -30.09 -8.08
C GLU A 2 -21.83 -29.31 -6.76
N ASN A 3 -22.61 -29.66 -5.73
CA ASN A 3 -22.50 -29.01 -4.41
C ASN A 3 -21.09 -29.09 -3.81
N THR A 4 -20.41 -30.23 -3.97
CA THR A 4 -19.04 -30.41 -3.47
C THR A 4 -18.04 -29.53 -4.21
N ILE A 5 -18.22 -29.30 -5.52
CA ILE A 5 -17.36 -28.40 -6.30
C ILE A 5 -17.56 -26.95 -5.83
N LEU A 6 -18.81 -26.53 -5.59
CA LEU A 6 -19.12 -25.19 -5.09
C LEU A 6 -18.57 -24.96 -3.67
N GLU A 7 -18.73 -25.93 -2.77
CA GLU A 7 -18.16 -25.85 -1.42
C GLU A 7 -16.62 -25.79 -1.43
N MET A 8 -15.98 -26.54 -2.34
CA MET A 8 -14.53 -26.49 -2.51
C MET A 8 -14.06 -25.15 -3.07
N GLN A 9 -14.76 -24.60 -4.07
CA GLN A 9 -14.46 -23.28 -4.60
C GLN A 9 -14.59 -22.22 -3.51
N PHE A 10 -15.69 -22.26 -2.75
CA PHE A 10 -15.92 -21.35 -1.63
C PHE A 10 -14.79 -21.40 -0.59
N ALA A 11 -14.37 -22.60 -0.20
CA ALA A 11 -13.29 -22.80 0.75
C ALA A 11 -11.93 -22.31 0.22
N ILE A 12 -11.62 -22.55 -1.07
CA ILE A 12 -10.36 -22.15 -1.69
C ILE A 12 -10.26 -20.63 -1.82
N ASP A 13 -11.30 -19.98 -2.34
CA ASP A 13 -11.33 -18.53 -2.52
C ASP A 13 -11.31 -17.83 -1.14
N THR A 14 -12.04 -18.35 -0.14
CA THR A 14 -11.97 -17.84 1.24
C THR A 14 -10.57 -17.97 1.84
N PHE A 15 -9.95 -19.16 1.73
CA PHE A 15 -8.59 -19.39 2.22
C PHE A 15 -7.60 -18.44 1.54
N TYR A 16 -7.76 -18.27 0.23
CA TYR A 16 -6.95 -17.38 -0.57
C TYR A 16 -7.03 -15.93 -0.07
N PHE A 17 -8.22 -15.36 0.13
CA PHE A 17 -8.38 -14.02 0.69
C PHE A 17 -7.73 -13.86 2.07
N LEU A 18 -7.90 -14.85 2.95
CA LEU A 18 -7.30 -14.81 4.29
C LEU A 18 -5.76 -14.82 4.24
N VAL A 19 -5.17 -15.65 3.38
CA VAL A 19 -3.70 -15.72 3.22
C VAL A 19 -3.17 -14.45 2.56
N MET A 20 -3.80 -13.97 1.50
CA MET A 20 -3.40 -12.72 0.82
C MET A 20 -3.53 -11.53 1.78
N GLY A 21 -4.63 -11.44 2.52
CA GLY A 21 -4.83 -10.42 3.56
C GLY A 21 -3.81 -10.51 4.69
N ALA A 22 -3.38 -11.70 5.10
CA ALA A 22 -2.33 -11.88 6.09
C ALA A 22 -0.95 -11.41 5.57
N LEU A 23 -0.65 -11.64 4.29
CA LEU A 23 0.56 -11.10 3.65
C LEU A 23 0.52 -9.57 3.59
N VAL A 24 -0.63 -8.97 3.27
CA VAL A 24 -0.79 -7.51 3.30
C VAL A 24 -0.69 -6.97 4.72
N MET A 25 -1.29 -7.62 5.71
CA MET A 25 -1.14 -7.25 7.11
C MET A 25 0.34 -7.24 7.53
N TRP A 26 1.13 -8.20 7.04
CA TRP A 26 2.56 -8.26 7.31
C TRP A 26 3.34 -7.05 6.76
N MET A 27 2.78 -6.32 5.78
CA MET A 27 3.33 -5.03 5.35
C MET A 27 3.38 -4.01 6.48
N ALA A 28 2.49 -4.06 7.48
CA ALA A 28 2.57 -3.19 8.65
C ALA A 28 3.88 -3.38 9.43
N ALA A 29 4.37 -4.62 9.54
CA ALA A 29 5.70 -4.90 10.08
C ALA A 29 6.81 -4.36 9.16
N GLY A 30 6.62 -4.48 7.84
CA GLY A 30 7.49 -3.92 6.82
C GLY A 30 7.68 -2.40 6.94
N PHE A 31 6.59 -1.65 6.99
CA PHE A 31 6.60 -0.20 7.23
C PHE A 31 7.28 0.14 8.56
N THR A 32 6.92 -0.58 9.62
CA THR A 32 7.51 -0.38 10.95
C THR A 32 9.04 -0.49 10.91
N MET A 33 9.57 -1.54 10.28
CA MET A 33 11.02 -1.78 10.17
C MET A 33 11.69 -0.80 9.21
N LEU A 34 11.07 -0.51 8.05
CA LEU A 34 11.56 0.45 7.08
C LEU A 34 11.71 1.84 7.72
N GLU A 35 10.65 2.33 8.35
CA GLU A 35 10.63 3.63 8.98
C GLU A 35 11.57 3.69 10.19
N ALA A 36 11.58 2.67 11.06
CA ALA A 36 12.49 2.59 12.20
C ALA A 36 13.97 2.60 11.78
N GLY A 37 14.30 1.97 10.65
CA GLY A 37 15.63 1.97 10.07
C GLY A 37 16.04 3.31 9.47
N LEU A 38 15.10 4.11 8.96
CA LEU A 38 15.34 5.38 8.26
C LEU A 38 15.17 6.64 9.12
N VAL A 39 14.50 6.58 10.27
CA VAL A 39 14.48 7.68 11.25
C VAL A 39 15.78 7.71 12.07
N ARG A 40 16.06 8.82 12.76
CA ARG A 40 17.17 8.88 13.73
C ARG A 40 16.84 8.06 14.98
N SER A 41 17.83 7.46 15.61
CA SER A 41 17.65 6.51 16.74
C SER A 41 16.84 7.08 17.91
N LYS A 42 16.96 8.40 18.17
CA LYS A 42 16.19 9.08 19.22
C LYS A 42 14.66 9.11 18.97
N ASN A 43 14.23 8.86 17.73
CA ASN A 43 12.84 8.87 17.30
C ASN A 43 12.27 7.46 17.06
N THR A 44 13.08 6.40 17.24
CA THR A 44 12.66 5.03 16.95
C THR A 44 11.44 4.62 17.79
N THR A 45 11.42 4.87 19.10
CA THR A 45 10.23 4.53 19.91
C THR A 45 8.97 5.23 19.41
N ALA A 46 9.07 6.51 19.02
CA ALA A 46 7.92 7.25 18.53
C ALA A 46 7.38 6.69 17.21
N ILE A 47 8.25 6.23 16.29
CA ILE A 47 7.80 5.66 15.01
C ILE A 47 7.19 4.26 15.19
N LEU A 48 7.75 3.45 16.09
CA LEU A 48 7.17 2.15 16.47
C LEU A 48 5.77 2.33 17.08
N THR A 49 5.62 3.29 18.01
CA THR A 49 4.31 3.61 18.62
C THR A 49 3.31 4.11 17.59
N LYS A 50 3.73 4.92 16.61
CA LYS A 50 2.86 5.36 15.52
C LYS A 50 2.38 4.21 14.66
N ASN A 51 3.26 3.28 14.28
CA ASN A 51 2.89 2.15 13.42
C ASN A 51 1.92 1.16 14.08
N ILE A 52 2.16 0.78 15.35
CA ILE A 52 1.21 -0.12 16.03
C ILE A 52 -0.13 0.58 16.30
N GLY A 53 -0.09 1.88 16.67
CA GLY A 53 -1.28 2.67 16.95
C GLY A 53 -2.10 2.96 15.70
N LEU A 54 -1.46 3.34 14.58
CA LEU A 54 -2.16 3.59 13.32
C LEU A 54 -2.83 2.31 12.82
N PHE A 55 -2.19 1.15 12.95
CA PHE A 55 -2.78 -0.10 12.47
C PHE A 55 -4.07 -0.40 13.25
N ALA A 56 -4.00 -0.35 14.59
CA ALA A 56 -5.17 -0.55 15.44
C ALA A 56 -6.29 0.46 15.16
N ILE A 57 -5.96 1.74 15.00
CA ILE A 57 -6.92 2.80 14.67
C ILE A 57 -7.52 2.59 13.29
N SER A 58 -6.72 2.25 12.28
CA SER A 58 -7.18 2.01 10.91
C SER A 58 -8.19 0.88 10.88
N CYS A 59 -7.86 -0.25 11.51
CA CYS A 59 -8.77 -1.39 11.59
C CYS A 59 -10.06 -1.04 12.32
N THR A 60 -9.96 -0.33 13.44
CA THR A 60 -11.14 0.06 14.23
C THR A 60 -12.02 1.03 13.47
N MET A 61 -11.46 2.10 12.90
CA MET A 61 -12.25 3.15 12.26
C MET A 61 -12.85 2.70 10.94
N TYR A 62 -12.16 1.84 10.20
CA TYR A 62 -12.73 1.22 9.02
C TYR A 62 -13.91 0.31 9.38
N MET A 63 -13.80 -0.48 10.46
CA MET A 63 -14.90 -1.32 10.96
C MET A 63 -16.08 -0.50 11.50
N VAL A 64 -15.82 0.59 12.21
CA VAL A 64 -16.85 1.45 12.82
C VAL A 64 -17.63 2.23 11.76
N TYR A 65 -16.95 2.77 10.74
CA TYR A 65 -17.58 3.69 9.79
C TYR A 65 -16.98 3.65 8.39
N GLY A 66 -15.67 3.41 8.23
CA GLY A 66 -15.04 3.47 6.90
C GLY A 66 -15.65 2.48 5.90
N TYR A 67 -15.99 1.26 6.32
CA TYR A 67 -16.62 0.28 5.42
C TYR A 67 -18.02 0.72 4.96
N GLU A 68 -18.78 1.40 5.84
CA GLU A 68 -20.06 2.03 5.46
C GLU A 68 -19.85 3.06 4.35
N VAL A 69 -18.86 3.92 4.51
CA VAL A 69 -18.57 4.97 3.52
C VAL A 69 -18.11 4.37 2.19
N MET A 70 -17.30 3.31 2.22
CA MET A 70 -16.71 2.74 1.01
C MET A 70 -17.67 1.82 0.25
N TYR A 71 -18.34 0.89 0.96
CA TYR A 71 -19.12 -0.19 0.36
C TYR A 71 -20.57 -0.31 0.89
N GLY A 72 -20.95 0.42 1.96
CA GLY A 72 -22.34 0.51 2.44
C GLY A 72 -22.84 -0.63 3.34
N GLY A 73 -22.14 -0.95 4.44
CA GLY A 73 -22.58 -1.95 5.43
C GLY A 73 -22.11 -1.81 6.89
N GLY A 74 -21.88 -0.60 7.42
CA GLY A 74 -21.17 -0.38 8.69
C GLY A 74 -21.88 0.46 9.77
N VAL A 75 -22.26 -0.22 10.85
CA VAL A 75 -21.83 0.09 12.23
C VAL A 75 -21.48 -1.24 12.88
N MET A 76 -20.20 -1.61 12.83
CA MET A 76 -19.62 -2.84 13.40
C MET A 76 -20.24 -4.16 12.89
N LEU A 77 -20.60 -4.17 11.61
CA LEU A 77 -20.74 -5.36 10.75
C LEU A 77 -21.67 -6.47 11.25
N GLU A 78 -22.79 -6.14 11.91
CA GLU A 78 -23.58 -7.13 12.64
C GLU A 78 -24.00 -8.35 11.77
N GLY A 79 -23.36 -9.49 12.05
CA GLY A 79 -23.62 -10.83 11.50
C GLY A 79 -22.68 -11.33 10.39
N ILE A 80 -21.92 -10.45 9.74
CA ILE A 80 -21.04 -10.73 8.59
C ILE A 80 -21.63 -11.67 7.52
N GLU A 81 -22.90 -11.48 7.16
CA GLU A 81 -23.43 -11.98 5.89
C GLU A 81 -23.80 -10.81 4.99
N VAL A 82 -22.99 -10.60 3.96
CA VAL A 82 -23.54 -10.42 2.61
C VAL A 82 -23.00 -11.59 1.80
N ILE A 83 -23.48 -12.80 2.11
CA ILE A 83 -23.46 -13.86 1.11
C ILE A 83 -24.51 -13.41 0.10
N ALA A 84 -24.07 -12.71 -0.95
CA ALA A 84 -24.80 -12.82 -2.20
C ALA A 84 -25.04 -14.32 -2.40
N LYS A 85 -26.24 -14.73 -2.81
CA LYS A 85 -26.60 -16.15 -2.97
C LYS A 85 -25.57 -16.95 -3.81
N ASP A 86 -24.76 -16.23 -4.59
CA ASP A 86 -23.70 -16.70 -5.47
C ASP A 86 -22.28 -16.25 -5.03
N ALA A 87 -22.08 -15.89 -3.76
CA ALA A 87 -20.77 -15.46 -3.25
C ALA A 87 -19.79 -16.63 -3.30
N THR A 88 -18.63 -16.40 -3.89
CA THR A 88 -17.58 -17.41 -4.04
C THR A 88 -16.62 -17.45 -2.86
N TYR A 89 -16.78 -16.58 -1.84
CA TYR A 89 -15.96 -16.56 -0.63
C TYR A 89 -16.73 -15.98 0.57
N ALA A 90 -16.21 -16.20 1.77
CA ALA A 90 -16.82 -15.68 2.99
C ALA A 90 -16.63 -14.17 3.11
N ALA A 91 -17.71 -13.41 3.31
CA ALA A 91 -17.67 -11.95 3.49
C ALA A 91 -16.65 -11.44 4.55
N PRO A 92 -16.43 -12.10 5.70
CA PRO A 92 -15.38 -11.68 6.64
C PRO A 92 -13.97 -11.68 6.04
N SER A 93 -13.71 -12.56 5.06
CA SER A 93 -12.39 -12.64 4.42
C SER A 93 -12.12 -11.45 3.50
N ASP A 94 -13.14 -10.96 2.79
CA ASP A 94 -13.05 -9.71 2.02
C ASP A 94 -12.92 -8.50 2.94
N PHE A 95 -13.73 -8.39 3.99
CA PHE A 95 -13.56 -7.29 4.96
C PHE A 95 -12.11 -7.24 5.51
N PHE A 96 -11.57 -8.40 5.90
CA PHE A 96 -10.18 -8.48 6.37
C PHE A 96 -9.18 -8.07 5.28
N PHE A 97 -9.43 -8.44 4.03
CA PHE A 97 -8.60 -8.03 2.91
C PHE A 97 -8.67 -6.51 2.67
N GLN A 98 -9.85 -5.90 2.70
CA GLN A 98 -10.01 -4.45 2.48
C GLN A 98 -9.39 -3.61 3.61
N VAL A 99 -9.57 -4.03 4.87
CA VAL A 99 -9.11 -3.22 6.01
C VAL A 99 -7.60 -3.06 6.07
N VAL A 100 -6.85 -4.06 5.58
CA VAL A 100 -5.38 -3.99 5.54
C VAL A 100 -4.86 -3.05 4.44
N PHE A 101 -5.65 -2.75 3.41
CA PHE A 101 -5.33 -1.71 2.40
C PHE A 101 -5.49 -0.31 2.98
N VAL A 102 -6.56 -0.09 3.76
CA VAL A 102 -6.80 1.19 4.47
C VAL A 102 -5.63 1.47 5.43
N ALA A 103 -5.21 0.45 6.19
CA ALA A 103 -4.05 0.56 7.08
C ALA A 103 -2.74 0.83 6.30
N THR A 104 -2.60 0.25 5.12
CA THR A 104 -1.45 0.47 4.22
C THR A 104 -1.39 1.91 3.72
N ALA A 105 -2.52 2.47 3.26
CA ALA A 105 -2.61 3.88 2.84
C ALA A 105 -2.21 4.83 3.99
N MET A 106 -2.69 4.56 5.21
CA MET A 106 -2.35 5.36 6.38
C MET A 106 -0.87 5.22 6.79
N SER A 107 -0.26 4.05 6.57
CA SER A 107 1.15 3.81 6.89
C SER A 107 2.09 4.69 6.05
N ILE A 108 1.73 4.99 4.80
CA ILE A 108 2.50 5.91 3.93
C ILE A 108 2.67 7.30 4.58
N VAL A 109 1.64 7.78 5.29
CA VAL A 109 1.67 9.07 5.97
C VAL A 109 2.63 9.06 7.17
N SER A 110 2.76 7.93 7.88
CA SER A 110 3.61 7.80 9.08
C SER A 110 5.07 8.18 8.81
N GLY A 111 5.69 7.53 7.83
CA GLY A 111 7.06 7.81 7.43
C GLY A 111 7.27 9.24 6.95
N ALA A 112 6.33 9.79 6.18
CA ALA A 112 6.42 11.14 5.64
C ALA A 112 6.46 12.21 6.74
N VAL A 113 5.66 12.07 7.80
CA VAL A 113 5.54 13.02 8.92
C VAL A 113 6.42 12.67 10.14
N ALA A 114 7.30 11.68 10.00
CA ALA A 114 8.18 11.19 11.06
C ALA A 114 9.03 12.31 11.70
N GLU A 115 9.41 12.10 12.96
CA GLU A 115 10.27 12.98 13.77
C GLU A 115 9.75 14.38 14.15
N ARG A 116 8.62 14.84 13.60
CA ARG A 116 8.11 16.21 13.87
C ARG A 116 6.61 16.35 14.15
N MET A 117 5.78 15.38 13.77
CA MET A 117 4.37 15.37 14.13
C MET A 117 4.15 14.77 15.53
N LYS A 118 3.38 15.46 16.38
CA LYS A 118 2.93 14.94 17.68
C LYS A 118 2.10 13.67 17.50
N ILE A 119 2.29 12.69 18.39
CA ILE A 119 1.66 11.36 18.26
C ILE A 119 0.13 11.45 18.27
N PHE A 120 -0.49 12.17 19.20
CA PHE A 120 -1.96 12.28 19.23
C PHE A 120 -2.54 13.05 18.03
N SER A 121 -1.83 14.06 17.52
CA SER A 121 -2.25 14.72 16.28
C SER A 121 -2.23 13.75 15.09
N PHE A 122 -1.24 12.86 15.06
CA PHE A 122 -1.15 11.80 14.05
C PHE A 122 -2.29 10.78 14.19
N PHE A 123 -2.66 10.39 15.41
CA PHE A 123 -3.79 9.48 15.63
C PHE A 123 -5.15 10.11 15.30
N ILE A 124 -5.36 11.39 15.62
CA ILE A 124 -6.58 12.11 15.19
C ILE A 124 -6.66 12.14 13.66
N PHE A 125 -5.53 12.42 13.00
CA PHE A 125 -5.47 12.38 11.54
C PHE A 125 -5.78 10.97 11.00
N ALA A 126 -5.20 9.92 11.61
CA ALA A 126 -5.48 8.54 11.24
C ALA A 126 -6.97 8.21 11.34
N ILE A 127 -7.66 8.66 12.39
CA ILE A 127 -9.11 8.46 12.56
C ILE A 127 -9.89 9.04 11.39
N VAL A 128 -9.61 10.29 11.03
CA VAL A 128 -10.32 11.00 9.95
C VAL A 128 -9.97 10.39 8.59
N PHE A 129 -8.71 10.07 8.36
CA PHE A 129 -8.24 9.54 7.10
C PHE A 129 -8.85 8.16 6.81
N THR A 130 -8.80 7.24 7.79
CA THR A 130 -9.22 5.84 7.61
C THR A 130 -10.72 5.63 7.78
N GLY A 131 -11.40 6.54 8.50
CA GLY A 131 -12.85 6.49 8.66
C GLY A 131 -13.62 7.22 7.57
N ILE A 132 -13.00 8.21 6.88
CA ILE A 132 -13.73 9.10 5.96
C ILE A 132 -12.97 9.31 4.65
N ILE A 133 -11.75 9.88 4.68
CA ILE A 133 -11.09 10.38 3.46
C ILE A 133 -10.77 9.24 2.48
N TYR A 134 -10.04 8.23 2.93
CA TYR A 134 -9.70 7.07 2.10
C TYR A 134 -10.95 6.28 1.70
N PRO A 135 -11.86 5.91 2.62
CA PRO A 135 -13.09 5.23 2.23
C PRO A 135 -13.94 5.97 1.20
N MET A 136 -14.00 7.30 1.28
CA MET A 136 -14.76 8.11 0.33
C MET A 136 -14.17 8.03 -1.07
N GLU A 137 -12.84 8.09 -1.23
CA GLU A 137 -12.23 7.88 -2.55
C GLU A 137 -12.39 6.43 -3.04
N GLY A 138 -12.30 5.47 -2.12
CA GLY A 138 -12.60 4.06 -2.39
C GLY A 138 -14.02 3.86 -2.93
N SER A 139 -14.98 4.63 -2.40
CA SER A 139 -16.37 4.59 -2.88
C SER A 139 -16.49 5.06 -4.34
N TRP A 140 -15.75 6.10 -4.73
CA TRP A 140 -15.80 6.64 -6.09
C TRP A 140 -15.09 5.75 -7.13
N THR A 141 -14.16 4.93 -6.66
CA THR A 141 -13.27 4.12 -7.48
C THR A 141 -13.75 2.68 -7.51
N TRP A 142 -13.35 1.85 -6.54
CA TRP A 142 -13.67 0.43 -6.52
C TRP A 142 -15.16 0.14 -6.32
N ASN A 143 -15.89 0.96 -5.56
CA ASN A 143 -17.34 0.79 -5.43
C ASN A 143 -18.14 1.48 -6.57
N GLY A 144 -17.48 2.29 -7.41
CA GLY A 144 -18.10 2.91 -8.58
C GLY A 144 -19.16 3.99 -8.30
N ALA A 145 -19.21 4.54 -7.09
CA ALA A 145 -20.11 5.64 -6.76
C ALA A 145 -19.75 6.92 -7.54
N SER A 146 -20.74 7.77 -7.79
CA SER A 146 -20.49 9.08 -8.41
C SER A 146 -19.64 9.97 -7.49
N VAL A 147 -18.62 10.62 -8.05
CA VAL A 147 -17.83 11.65 -7.38
C VAL A 147 -18.74 12.85 -7.09
N PHE A 148 -19.16 12.99 -5.83
CA PHE A 148 -20.08 14.04 -5.36
C PHE A 148 -21.40 14.16 -6.15
N GLY A 149 -21.87 13.09 -6.79
CA GLY A 149 -23.08 13.12 -7.62
C GLY A 149 -22.89 13.72 -9.02
N LEU A 150 -21.64 13.98 -9.45
CA LEU A 150 -21.34 14.72 -10.68
C LEU A 150 -20.97 13.81 -11.87
N TYR A 151 -20.07 12.86 -11.66
CA TYR A 151 -19.60 11.93 -12.68
C TYR A 151 -19.09 10.64 -12.01
N THR A 152 -19.02 9.55 -12.78
CA THR A 152 -18.44 8.28 -12.32
C THR A 152 -17.08 8.09 -12.97
N LEU A 153 -16.08 7.66 -12.20
CA LEU A 153 -14.72 7.46 -12.71
C LEU A 153 -14.65 6.34 -13.75
N GLY A 154 -15.47 5.30 -13.61
CA GLY A 154 -15.59 4.21 -14.58
C GLY A 154 -16.01 4.69 -15.98
N ASP A 155 -16.94 5.64 -16.08
CA ASP A 155 -17.38 6.22 -17.37
C ASP A 155 -16.27 7.01 -18.07
N LEU A 156 -15.26 7.46 -17.31
CA LEU A 156 -14.06 8.13 -17.82
C LEU A 156 -12.90 7.16 -18.07
N GLY A 157 -13.11 5.85 -17.93
CA GLY A 157 -12.09 4.82 -18.16
C GLY A 157 -11.05 4.70 -17.05
N PHE A 158 -11.36 5.17 -15.84
CA PHE A 158 -10.47 4.96 -14.69
C PHE A 158 -10.31 3.47 -14.39
N SER A 159 -9.07 3.05 -14.16
CA SER A 159 -8.73 1.69 -13.77
C SER A 159 -7.57 1.72 -12.79
N ASP A 160 -7.72 0.97 -11.70
CA ASP A 160 -6.68 0.77 -10.70
C ASP A 160 -6.89 -0.61 -10.07
N PHE A 161 -6.06 -1.56 -10.47
CA PHE A 161 -6.21 -2.98 -10.16
C PHE A 161 -6.09 -3.26 -8.66
N ALA A 162 -4.99 -2.82 -8.04
CA ALA A 162 -4.71 -3.07 -6.62
C ALA A 162 -4.48 -1.79 -5.81
N GLY A 163 -4.44 -0.60 -6.41
CA GLY A 163 -4.40 0.66 -5.67
C GLY A 163 -3.13 1.51 -5.82
N SER A 164 -2.56 1.65 -7.02
CA SER A 164 -1.53 2.69 -7.26
C SER A 164 -2.08 4.09 -7.01
N GLY A 165 -3.31 4.34 -7.41
CA GLY A 165 -4.08 5.53 -7.09
C GLY A 165 -4.70 5.41 -5.69
N ILE A 166 -5.59 4.45 -5.54
CA ILE A 166 -6.53 4.34 -4.41
C ILE A 166 -5.81 4.19 -3.07
N VAL A 167 -4.65 3.52 -3.04
CA VAL A 167 -3.84 3.34 -1.82
C VAL A 167 -2.64 4.26 -1.82
N HIS A 168 -1.79 4.15 -2.84
CA HIS A 168 -0.49 4.81 -2.80
C HIS A 168 -0.58 6.30 -3.09
N MET A 169 -1.38 6.72 -4.08
CA MET A 169 -1.60 8.15 -4.36
C MET A 169 -2.43 8.81 -3.26
N ALA A 170 -3.46 8.14 -2.73
CA ALA A 170 -4.23 8.62 -1.57
C ALA A 170 -3.33 8.92 -0.37
N GLY A 171 -2.52 7.93 0.03
CA GLY A 171 -1.56 8.06 1.12
C GLY A 171 -0.49 9.12 0.82
N ALA A 172 -0.01 9.21 -0.42
CA ALA A 172 0.97 10.22 -0.83
C ALA A 172 0.39 11.65 -0.82
N ALA A 173 -0.85 11.85 -1.27
CA ALA A 173 -1.54 13.14 -1.25
C ALA A 173 -1.78 13.60 0.19
N ALA A 174 -2.24 12.71 1.06
CA ALA A 174 -2.35 12.94 2.50
C ALA A 174 -0.99 13.28 3.15
N ALA A 175 0.06 12.55 2.78
CA ALA A 175 1.42 12.81 3.24
C ALA A 175 1.92 14.20 2.79
N ILE A 176 1.71 14.59 1.53
CA ILE A 176 2.07 15.92 1.00
C ILE A 176 1.34 17.00 1.78
N ALA A 177 0.02 16.87 1.98
CA ALA A 177 -0.76 17.82 2.78
C ALA A 177 -0.19 17.97 4.20
N GLY A 178 0.13 16.84 4.85
CA GLY A 178 0.75 16.84 6.17
C GLY A 178 2.13 17.51 6.20
N VAL A 179 2.98 17.24 5.20
CA VAL A 179 4.33 17.80 5.13
C VAL A 179 4.32 19.30 4.82
N ILE A 180 3.39 19.79 4.00
CA ILE A 180 3.21 21.23 3.72
C ILE A 180 2.90 21.99 5.01
N VAL A 181 2.00 21.44 5.85
CA VAL A 181 1.61 22.07 7.12
C VAL A 181 2.72 21.97 8.17
N LEU A 182 3.41 20.83 8.27
CA LEU A 182 4.45 20.60 9.28
C LEU A 182 5.78 21.27 8.94
N GLY A 183 6.08 21.42 7.65
CA GLY A 183 7.36 21.89 7.14
C GLY A 183 8.51 20.89 7.25
N ALA A 184 9.69 21.39 6.88
CA ALA A 184 10.92 20.62 6.84
C ALA A 184 11.43 20.22 8.24
N ARG A 185 12.12 19.08 8.31
CA ARG A 185 12.81 18.66 9.54
C ARG A 185 13.89 19.68 9.92
N LYS A 186 14.04 19.94 11.22
CA LYS A 186 15.16 20.77 11.74
C LYS A 186 16.49 20.20 11.26
N GLY A 187 17.28 21.07 10.61
CA GLY A 187 18.59 20.73 10.04
C GLY A 187 18.54 20.10 8.64
N LYS A 188 17.37 19.93 8.02
CA LYS A 188 17.26 19.38 6.66
C LYS A 188 17.78 20.35 5.60
N TYR A 189 17.53 21.64 5.75
CA TYR A 189 17.97 22.67 4.82
C TYR A 189 18.82 23.71 5.53
N ASN A 190 19.92 24.11 4.89
CA ASN A 190 20.77 25.22 5.32
C ASN A 190 20.17 26.57 4.90
N LYS A 191 20.73 27.68 5.39
CA LYS A 191 20.21 29.03 5.08
C LYS A 191 20.33 29.39 3.59
N ASP A 192 21.25 28.75 2.86
CA ASP A 192 21.44 28.90 1.42
C ASP A 192 20.52 27.99 0.59
N GLY A 193 19.62 27.23 1.23
CA GLY A 193 18.72 26.29 0.58
C GLY A 193 19.31 24.92 0.29
N SER A 194 20.61 24.69 0.54
CA SER A 194 21.23 23.39 0.33
C SER A 194 20.66 22.32 1.27
N SER A 195 20.54 21.10 0.76
CA SER A 195 19.92 19.95 1.45
C SER A 195 20.98 19.14 2.21
N ASN A 196 20.73 18.85 3.49
CA ASN A 196 21.54 17.96 4.30
C ASN A 196 20.98 16.53 4.28
N ALA A 197 21.86 15.54 4.23
CA ALA A 197 21.49 14.15 4.49
C ALA A 197 21.21 13.95 5.99
N ILE A 198 20.10 13.29 6.31
CA ILE A 198 19.77 12.86 7.68
C ILE A 198 19.85 11.33 7.68
N PRO A 199 20.94 10.74 8.20
CA PRO A 199 21.14 9.30 8.14
C PRO A 199 20.12 8.57 9.02
N GLY A 200 19.70 7.39 8.54
CA GLY A 200 18.85 6.48 9.29
C GLY A 200 19.58 5.78 10.44
N ALA A 201 18.81 5.26 11.39
CA ALA A 201 19.32 4.58 12.57
C ALA A 201 19.90 3.19 12.28
N ASN A 202 19.31 2.44 11.35
CA ASN A 202 19.64 1.02 11.13
C ASN A 202 19.28 0.57 9.71
N LEU A 203 20.26 0.58 8.81
CA LEU A 203 20.07 0.18 7.41
C LEU A 203 19.71 -1.31 7.23
N PRO A 204 20.28 -2.27 7.99
CA PRO A 204 19.78 -3.65 7.99
C PRO A 204 18.29 -3.76 8.28
N LEU A 205 17.78 -2.99 9.24
CA LEU A 205 16.35 -2.96 9.56
C LEU A 205 15.53 -2.36 8.43
N ALA A 206 16.03 -1.30 7.78
CA ALA A 206 15.38 -0.70 6.61
C ALA A 206 15.30 -1.69 5.43
N THR A 207 16.37 -2.44 5.19
CA THR A 207 16.43 -3.49 4.16
C THR A 207 15.46 -4.62 4.49
N LEU A 208 15.41 -5.10 5.73
CA LEU A 208 14.46 -6.12 6.16
C LEU A 208 13.01 -5.65 5.96
N GLY A 209 12.70 -4.40 6.35
CA GLY A 209 11.39 -3.80 6.13
C GLY A 209 11.00 -3.78 4.65
N THR A 210 11.94 -3.44 3.76
CA THR A 210 11.70 -3.43 2.30
C THR A 210 11.39 -4.83 1.76
N PHE A 211 12.10 -5.87 2.19
CA PHE A 211 11.80 -7.24 1.78
C PHE A 211 10.47 -7.75 2.33
N ILE A 212 10.11 -7.36 3.55
CA ILE A 212 8.78 -7.67 4.11
C ILE A 212 7.68 -6.99 3.29
N LEU A 213 7.86 -5.72 2.90
CA LEU A 213 6.93 -5.01 2.02
C LEU A 213 6.82 -5.70 0.66
N TRP A 214 7.94 -6.11 0.06
CA TRP A 214 7.94 -6.85 -1.20
C TRP A 214 7.16 -8.16 -1.07
N LEU A 215 7.40 -8.95 -0.02
CA LEU A 215 6.63 -10.17 0.27
C LEU A 215 5.13 -9.87 0.43
N GLY A 216 4.78 -8.83 1.18
CA GLY A 216 3.39 -8.45 1.39
C GLY A 216 2.71 -7.97 0.10
N TRP A 217 3.47 -7.37 -0.82
CA TRP A 217 2.97 -6.92 -2.13
C TRP A 217 2.45 -8.04 -3.02
N PHE A 218 2.95 -9.26 -2.82
CA PHE A 218 2.39 -10.44 -3.44
C PHE A 218 0.96 -10.72 -2.96
N GLY A 219 0.67 -10.50 -1.68
CA GLY A 219 -0.69 -10.52 -1.16
C GLY A 219 -1.53 -9.35 -1.70
N PHE A 220 -0.92 -8.17 -1.78
CA PHE A 220 -1.57 -6.93 -2.20
C PHE A 220 -2.06 -6.99 -3.64
N ASN A 221 -1.14 -7.22 -4.58
CA ASN A 221 -1.47 -7.36 -5.99
C ASN A 221 -2.14 -8.70 -6.26
N GLY A 222 -1.54 -9.79 -5.77
CA GLY A 222 -2.06 -11.14 -6.01
C GLY A 222 -3.51 -11.25 -5.60
N GLY A 223 -3.84 -10.93 -4.34
CA GLY A 223 -5.20 -10.99 -3.79
C GLY A 223 -6.24 -10.14 -4.53
N SER A 224 -5.82 -9.10 -5.24
CA SER A 224 -6.71 -8.24 -6.03
C SER A 224 -7.20 -8.89 -7.33
N VAL A 225 -6.82 -10.14 -7.62
CA VAL A 225 -7.52 -10.99 -8.61
C VAL A 225 -8.89 -11.43 -8.10
N LEU A 226 -9.10 -11.45 -6.77
CA LEU A 226 -10.38 -11.76 -6.10
C LEU A 226 -10.91 -13.19 -6.31
N ALA A 227 -10.13 -14.08 -6.91
CA ALA A 227 -10.49 -15.48 -7.12
C ALA A 227 -9.25 -16.38 -7.30
N MET A 228 -9.39 -17.68 -6.99
CA MET A 228 -8.32 -18.67 -7.09
C MET A 228 -8.79 -20.04 -7.62
N ALA A 229 -10.05 -20.41 -7.40
CA ALA A 229 -10.52 -21.78 -7.60
C ALA A 229 -10.58 -22.28 -9.06
N SER A 230 -10.47 -21.40 -10.06
CA SER A 230 -10.45 -21.79 -11.48
C SER A 230 -9.06 -21.78 -12.09
N LYS A 231 -8.85 -22.51 -13.19
CA LYS A 231 -7.58 -22.52 -13.93
C LYS A 231 -7.23 -21.12 -14.43
N GLU A 232 -8.23 -20.37 -14.88
CA GLU A 232 -8.11 -19.00 -15.37
C GLU A 232 -7.63 -18.07 -14.24
N SER A 233 -8.29 -18.13 -13.07
CA SER A 233 -7.93 -17.29 -11.91
C SER A 233 -6.56 -17.65 -11.36
N ALA A 234 -6.24 -18.95 -11.25
CA ALA A 234 -4.92 -19.41 -10.81
C ALA A 234 -3.78 -18.93 -11.74
N ASN A 235 -4.00 -18.98 -13.06
CA ASN A 235 -3.04 -18.44 -14.03
C ASN A 235 -2.92 -16.91 -13.93
N ALA A 236 -4.04 -16.20 -13.74
CA ALA A 236 -4.03 -14.75 -13.54
C ALA A 236 -3.22 -14.36 -12.31
N VAL A 237 -3.44 -15.03 -11.17
CA VAL A 237 -2.66 -14.79 -9.95
C VAL A 237 -1.17 -15.07 -10.19
N ALA A 238 -0.82 -16.18 -10.82
CA ALA A 238 0.58 -16.49 -11.12
C ALA A 238 1.25 -15.40 -11.98
N MET A 239 0.54 -14.86 -12.98
CA MET A 239 1.03 -13.74 -13.80
C MET A 239 1.18 -12.45 -13.00
N VAL A 240 0.21 -12.12 -12.15
CA VAL A 240 0.28 -10.93 -11.27
C VAL A 240 1.48 -11.01 -10.32
N PHE A 241 1.76 -12.18 -9.74
CA PHE A 241 2.96 -12.40 -8.92
C PHE A 241 4.26 -12.20 -9.72
N LEU A 242 4.32 -12.79 -10.92
CA LEU A 242 5.48 -12.67 -11.81
C LEU A 242 5.76 -11.20 -12.15
N ASN A 243 4.73 -10.46 -12.56
CA ASN A 243 4.83 -9.06 -12.94
C ASN A 243 5.17 -8.16 -11.75
N THR A 244 4.59 -8.42 -10.57
CA THR A 244 4.92 -7.72 -9.34
C THR A 244 6.40 -7.86 -8.98
N ASN A 245 6.94 -9.08 -9.05
CA ASN A 245 8.35 -9.34 -8.78
C ASN A 245 9.27 -8.70 -9.84
N ALA A 246 8.88 -8.81 -11.11
CA ALA A 246 9.62 -8.26 -12.24
C ALA A 246 9.75 -6.73 -12.14
N ALA A 247 8.67 -6.03 -11.79
CA ALA A 247 8.67 -4.59 -11.59
C ALA A 247 9.54 -4.15 -10.41
N ALA A 248 9.45 -4.83 -9.27
CA ALA A 248 10.30 -4.55 -8.13
C ALA A 248 11.79 -4.71 -8.47
N ALA A 249 12.15 -5.80 -9.15
CA ALA A 249 13.51 -6.04 -9.61
C ALA A 249 13.99 -4.99 -10.62
N GLY A 250 13.15 -4.63 -11.60
CA GLY A 250 13.42 -3.57 -12.56
C GLY A 250 13.67 -2.23 -11.89
N GLY A 251 12.87 -1.88 -10.89
CA GLY A 251 13.01 -0.65 -10.10
C GLY A 251 14.31 -0.58 -9.32
N VAL A 252 14.72 -1.67 -8.66
CA VAL A 252 16.02 -1.76 -7.97
C VAL A 252 17.18 -1.58 -8.93
N ILE A 253 17.18 -2.34 -10.04
CA ILE A 253 18.28 -2.33 -11.02
C ILE A 253 18.41 -0.93 -11.63
N ALA A 254 17.31 -0.32 -12.05
CA ALA A 254 17.30 1.01 -12.64
C ALA A 254 17.80 2.07 -11.66
N ALA A 255 17.35 2.04 -10.40
CA ALA A 255 17.80 2.97 -9.38
C ALA A 255 19.30 2.83 -9.08
N ILE A 256 19.82 1.60 -8.95
CA ILE A 256 21.25 1.36 -8.72
C ILE A 256 22.10 1.88 -9.89
N ILE A 257 21.71 1.56 -11.12
CA ILE A 257 22.42 2.00 -12.33
C ILE A 257 22.43 3.53 -12.40
N LEU A 258 21.26 4.16 -12.27
CA LEU A 258 21.13 5.61 -12.35
C LEU A 258 21.96 6.33 -11.29
N VAL A 259 21.89 5.89 -10.04
CA VAL A 259 22.66 6.47 -8.93
C VAL A 259 24.16 6.27 -9.13
N LYS A 260 24.58 5.10 -9.62
CA LYS A 260 25.99 4.86 -9.95
C LYS A 260 26.49 5.83 -11.04
N LEU A 261 25.67 6.13 -12.05
CA LEU A 261 25.99 7.07 -13.12
C LEU A 261 26.03 8.53 -12.63
N LEU A 262 25.06 8.94 -11.80
CA LEU A 262 24.95 10.33 -11.34
C LEU A 262 25.93 10.67 -10.21
N TRP A 263 26.14 9.76 -9.26
CA TRP A 263 26.89 10.02 -8.02
C TRP A 263 28.21 9.25 -7.92
N GLY A 264 28.53 8.40 -8.91
CA GLY A 264 29.76 7.62 -8.95
C GLY A 264 29.82 6.42 -7.98
N LYS A 265 28.80 6.24 -7.14
CA LYS A 265 28.70 5.16 -6.14
C LYS A 265 27.26 4.65 -6.02
N VAL A 266 27.09 3.44 -5.50
CA VAL A 266 25.76 2.90 -5.19
C VAL A 266 25.26 3.50 -3.88
N ASP A 267 23.96 3.74 -3.77
CA ASP A 267 23.28 4.14 -2.54
C ASP A 267 22.20 3.11 -2.18
N LEU A 268 22.30 2.55 -0.97
CA LEU A 268 21.35 1.53 -0.51
C LEU A 268 19.94 2.11 -0.37
N SER A 269 19.77 3.32 0.16
CA SER A 269 18.44 3.91 0.34
C SER A 269 17.76 4.11 -1.01
N MET A 270 18.48 4.50 -2.05
CA MET A 270 17.93 4.60 -3.41
C MET A 270 17.57 3.24 -4.00
N ALA A 271 18.36 2.19 -3.75
CA ALA A 271 18.02 0.84 -4.19
C ALA A 271 16.73 0.34 -3.52
N LEU A 272 16.57 0.55 -2.21
CA LEU A 272 15.37 0.19 -1.46
C LEU A 272 14.15 0.97 -1.97
N ASN A 273 14.28 2.30 -2.16
CA ASN A 273 13.22 3.12 -2.74
C ASN A 273 12.89 2.72 -4.19
N GLY A 274 13.88 2.28 -4.97
CA GLY A 274 13.69 1.76 -6.32
C GLY A 274 12.80 0.51 -6.33
N ALA A 275 13.00 -0.41 -5.38
CA ALA A 275 12.12 -1.58 -5.21
C ALA A 275 10.66 -1.13 -4.95
N LEU A 276 10.48 -0.26 -3.96
CA LEU A 276 9.15 0.21 -3.56
C LEU A 276 8.47 1.03 -4.67
N ALA A 277 9.20 1.88 -5.37
CA ALA A 277 8.66 2.65 -6.49
C ALA A 277 8.23 1.75 -7.65
N GLY A 278 8.99 0.69 -7.94
CA GLY A 278 8.61 -0.29 -8.95
C GLY A 278 7.34 -1.07 -8.56
N LEU A 279 7.26 -1.48 -7.28
CA LEU A 279 6.06 -2.12 -6.72
C LEU A 279 4.83 -1.20 -6.78
N VAL A 280 4.97 0.06 -6.36
CA VAL A 280 3.89 1.06 -6.44
C VAL A 280 3.45 1.29 -7.88
N ALA A 281 4.38 1.36 -8.84
CA ALA A 281 4.04 1.63 -10.24
C ALA A 281 3.23 0.50 -10.91
N ILE A 282 3.58 -0.76 -10.63
CA ILE A 282 2.91 -1.91 -11.26
C ILE A 282 1.54 -2.23 -10.63
N THR A 283 1.24 -1.68 -9.45
CA THR A 283 0.02 -1.95 -8.67
C THR A 283 -1.27 -1.56 -9.42
N ALA A 284 -1.21 -0.62 -10.36
CA ALA A 284 -2.35 -0.16 -11.15
C ALA A 284 -2.87 -1.20 -12.14
N GLY A 285 -2.01 -2.12 -12.59
CA GLY A 285 -2.34 -3.11 -13.61
C GLY A 285 -1.27 -4.18 -13.75
N PRO A 286 -1.00 -4.98 -12.70
CA PRO A 286 -0.01 -6.06 -12.75
C PRO A 286 -0.48 -7.26 -13.58
N ASP A 287 -1.74 -7.29 -13.99
CA ASP A 287 -2.42 -8.34 -14.75
C ASP A 287 -2.27 -8.18 -16.27
N THR A 288 -2.10 -6.95 -16.75
CA THR A 288 -2.07 -6.63 -18.19
C THR A 288 -0.72 -6.77 -18.91
N PRO A 289 0.44 -6.43 -18.32
CA PRO A 289 1.70 -6.45 -19.05
C PRO A 289 2.32 -7.85 -19.13
N THR A 290 3.24 -8.02 -20.07
CA THR A 290 4.24 -9.10 -20.03
C THR A 290 5.25 -8.86 -18.90
N ALA A 291 5.99 -9.90 -18.49
CA ALA A 291 7.04 -9.76 -17.47
C ALA A 291 8.13 -8.74 -17.86
N LEU A 292 8.42 -8.60 -19.16
CA LEU A 292 9.36 -7.59 -19.64
C LEU A 292 8.79 -6.18 -19.49
N GLU A 293 7.54 -5.96 -19.92
CA GLU A 293 6.86 -4.67 -19.75
C GLU A 293 6.71 -4.29 -18.27
N ALA A 294 6.37 -5.24 -17.40
CA ALA A 294 6.32 -5.03 -15.95
C ALA A 294 7.70 -4.62 -15.40
N THR A 295 8.78 -5.25 -15.87
CA THR A 295 10.16 -4.85 -15.52
C THR A 295 10.45 -3.41 -15.94
N LEU A 296 10.01 -3.00 -17.14
CA LEU A 296 10.21 -1.64 -17.65
C LEU A 296 9.36 -0.60 -16.89
N ILE A 297 8.11 -0.91 -16.55
CA ILE A 297 7.26 -0.08 -15.68
C ILE A 297 7.96 0.14 -14.34
N GLY A 298 8.46 -0.94 -13.75
CA GLY A 298 9.21 -0.90 -12.51
C GLY A 298 10.48 -0.05 -12.61
N ALA A 299 11.24 -0.22 -13.69
CA ALA A 299 12.44 0.56 -13.97
C ALA A 299 12.15 2.06 -14.08
N VAL A 300 11.06 2.46 -14.75
CA VAL A 300 10.62 3.86 -14.81
C VAL A 300 10.30 4.39 -13.42
N GLY A 301 9.57 3.65 -12.59
CA GLY A 301 9.34 3.99 -11.18
C GLY A 301 10.65 4.19 -10.40
N GLY A 302 11.61 3.28 -10.59
CA GLY A 302 12.94 3.36 -9.98
C GLY A 302 13.76 4.57 -10.43
N VAL A 303 13.61 5.03 -11.68
CA VAL A 303 14.23 6.27 -12.18
C VAL A 303 13.58 7.50 -11.54
N ILE A 304 12.25 7.57 -11.52
CA ILE A 304 11.50 8.72 -11.02
C ILE A 304 11.78 8.97 -9.53
N VAL A 305 11.86 7.90 -8.72
CA VAL A 305 12.08 8.06 -7.28
C VAL A 305 13.46 8.65 -6.94
N VAL A 306 14.48 8.36 -7.74
CA VAL A 306 15.82 8.97 -7.58
C VAL A 306 15.73 10.49 -7.75
N PHE A 307 15.06 10.97 -8.79
CA PHE A 307 14.88 12.41 -9.01
C PHE A 307 13.94 13.08 -8.01
N SER A 308 13.05 12.32 -7.36
CA SER A 308 12.12 12.85 -6.36
C SER A 308 12.78 13.14 -5.00
N ILE A 309 13.98 12.58 -4.75
CA ILE A 309 14.71 12.72 -3.49
C ILE A 309 15.99 13.58 -3.65
N SER A 310 16.49 13.72 -4.88
CA SER A 310 17.76 14.38 -5.24
C SER A 310 17.73 15.90 -5.11
#